data_AF-A0A7V0Z242-F1
#
_entry.id   AF-A0A7V0Z242-F1
#
_cell.length_a   1.000
_cell.length_b   1.000
_cell.length_c   1.000
_cell.angle_alpha   90.00
_cell.angle_beta   90.00
_cell.angle_gamma   90.00
#
_symmetry.space_group_name_H-M   'P 1'
#
loop_
_entity.id
_entity.type
_entity.pdbx_description
1 polymer ?
#
loop_
_entity_poly.entity_id
_entity_poly.type
_entity_poly.pdbx_seq_one_letter_code
_entity_poly.pdbx_strand_id
1 'polypeptide(L)'
;MVGSLLGGDWSWKRARDSFYKGLTSLDKASREKHFSDAFRALGQIMHLIQDASVPAHVRNDPHIYIDLFGRKIGKYHYESWVQDNLAKINLSPASFDKSIFTFTPDSLAPIPIANLFDTNQYDGTNLGITTGSMIGITEYTNANFFSEGTVFKNYPHPTYLDTNYFSIDWKNPEVIDGEDGKQDRRIYIKKLEGERLASLSYISYDCIQKGSYESCPLVLDGKVYEEYASKLIPRAVSYSAGLLDYFFRGKLQVTSIPIFYKNRLLYLRVKIKNLTPNETLRDGVFTLTYSFRPKDGNPNGSQDIWEQDSSPSGTLVEGEEVVIDFFLFSPIPRESYASAKFTLAFKGTLGKEVGAVIGKSLSLGEIKFEEEWDNGFTGNHRWVIQGLTF
;
A
#
# COMPACT_ATOMS: atom_id res chain seq x y z
N MET A 1 -14.89 -8.44 7.33
CA MET A 1 -15.23 -7.03 7.61
C MET A 1 -16.47 -6.63 6.85
N VAL A 2 -17.59 -6.40 7.55
CA VAL A 2 -18.82 -5.82 6.98
C VAL A 2 -18.70 -4.30 7.17
N GLY A 3 -18.84 -3.54 6.08
CA GLY A 3 -18.75 -2.07 6.09
C GLY A 3 -19.80 -1.43 7.01
N SER A 4 -19.49 -0.25 7.55
CA SER A 4 -20.35 0.44 8.52
C SER A 4 -21.65 0.97 7.90
N LEU A 5 -22.68 1.11 8.72
CA LEU A 5 -24.01 1.64 8.34
C LEU A 5 -24.01 3.08 7.81
N LEU A 6 -22.88 3.80 7.87
CA LEU A 6 -22.74 5.20 7.44
C LEU A 6 -21.57 5.44 6.47
N GLY A 7 -20.81 4.39 6.10
CA GLY A 7 -19.67 4.47 5.21
C GLY A 7 -19.64 3.30 4.23
N GLY A 8 -19.34 3.56 2.96
CA GLY A 8 -19.16 2.49 1.97
C GLY A 8 -18.06 1.51 2.39
N ASP A 9 -18.17 0.24 1.99
CA ASP A 9 -17.10 -0.75 2.10
C ASP A 9 -15.94 -0.30 1.21
N TRP A 10 -14.82 0.17 1.77
CA TRP A 10 -13.56 0.50 1.06
C TRP A 10 -12.43 -0.47 1.44
N SER A 11 -12.78 -1.75 1.58
CA SER A 11 -11.85 -2.82 1.95
C SER A 11 -10.80 -3.15 0.88
N TRP A 12 -9.79 -3.93 1.28
CA TRP A 12 -8.79 -4.52 0.37
C TRP A 12 -9.43 -5.31 -0.77
N LYS A 13 -10.49 -6.08 -0.46
CA LYS A 13 -11.26 -6.83 -1.46
C LYS A 13 -11.88 -5.89 -2.48
N ARG A 14 -12.46 -4.75 -2.05
CA ARG A 14 -12.99 -3.75 -2.97
C ARG A 14 -11.89 -3.11 -3.82
N ALA A 15 -10.71 -2.86 -3.26
CA ALA A 15 -9.58 -2.35 -4.03
C ALA A 15 -9.23 -3.30 -5.19
N ARG A 16 -9.10 -4.61 -4.89
CA ARG A 16 -8.87 -5.66 -5.89
C ARG A 16 -9.98 -5.75 -6.93
N ASP A 17 -11.23 -5.84 -6.48
CA ASP A 17 -12.39 -5.97 -7.36
C ASP A 17 -12.56 -4.76 -8.28
N SER A 18 -12.39 -3.55 -7.74
CA SER A 18 -12.45 -2.31 -8.51
C SER A 18 -11.29 -2.21 -9.49
N PHE A 19 -10.07 -2.60 -9.11
CA PHE A 19 -8.93 -2.58 -10.03
C PHE A 19 -9.13 -3.52 -11.21
N TYR A 20 -9.61 -4.75 -10.96
CA TYR A 20 -9.97 -5.68 -12.04
C TYR A 20 -11.02 -5.10 -12.97
N LYS A 21 -12.12 -4.56 -12.43
CA LYS A 21 -13.17 -3.93 -13.26
C LYS A 21 -12.64 -2.73 -14.05
N GLY A 22 -11.73 -1.94 -13.49
CA GLY A 22 -11.08 -0.84 -14.21
C GLY A 22 -10.30 -1.33 -15.44
N LEU A 23 -9.68 -2.51 -15.34
CA LEU A 23 -8.96 -3.13 -16.45
C LEU A 23 -9.91 -3.73 -17.50
N THR A 24 -11.06 -4.28 -17.10
CA THR A 24 -11.91 -5.11 -17.96
C THR A 24 -13.22 -4.45 -18.44
N SER A 25 -13.67 -3.35 -17.83
CA SER A 25 -14.91 -2.69 -18.26
C SER A 25 -14.86 -2.24 -19.72
N LEU A 26 -16.01 -2.37 -20.39
CA LEU A 26 -16.19 -2.15 -21.84
C LEU A 26 -16.68 -0.74 -22.19
N ASP A 27 -16.57 0.20 -21.26
CA ASP A 27 -16.84 1.61 -21.54
C ASP A 27 -15.93 2.48 -20.69
N LYS A 28 -15.59 3.64 -21.25
CA LYS A 28 -14.63 4.56 -20.62
C LYS A 28 -15.09 5.03 -19.24
N ALA A 29 -16.37 5.37 -19.08
CA ALA A 29 -16.90 5.95 -17.85
C ALA A 29 -16.83 4.94 -16.69
N SER A 30 -17.22 3.68 -16.93
CA SER A 30 -17.11 2.61 -15.93
C SER A 30 -15.66 2.30 -15.58
N ARG A 31 -14.76 2.25 -16.57
CA ARG A 31 -13.32 2.03 -16.32
C ARG A 31 -12.74 3.10 -15.40
N GLU A 32 -12.95 4.37 -15.74
CA GLU A 32 -12.46 5.52 -14.96
C GLU A 32 -13.04 5.52 -13.54
N LYS A 33 -14.34 5.23 -13.40
CA LYS A 33 -14.99 5.08 -12.10
C LYS A 33 -14.35 3.96 -11.28
N HIS A 34 -14.10 2.80 -11.89
CA HIS A 34 -13.52 1.66 -11.18
C HIS A 34 -12.05 1.86 -10.80
N PHE A 35 -11.25 2.54 -11.62
CA PHE A 35 -9.92 2.97 -11.19
C PHE A 35 -9.99 3.96 -10.04
N SER A 36 -10.88 4.97 -10.12
CA SER A 36 -11.09 5.92 -9.02
C SER A 36 -11.46 5.22 -7.71
N ASP A 37 -12.41 4.27 -7.75
CA ASP A 37 -12.80 3.47 -6.61
C ASP A 37 -11.63 2.60 -6.07
N ALA A 38 -10.81 2.03 -6.95
CA ALA A 38 -9.64 1.22 -6.56
C ALA A 38 -8.59 2.05 -5.81
N PHE A 39 -8.20 3.20 -6.35
CA PHE A 39 -7.20 4.07 -5.74
C PHE A 39 -7.72 4.75 -4.48
N ARG A 40 -9.02 5.08 -4.42
CA ARG A 40 -9.67 5.53 -3.18
C ARG A 40 -9.60 4.48 -2.08
N ALA A 41 -9.92 3.22 -2.39
CA ALA A 41 -9.83 2.13 -1.44
C ALA A 41 -8.39 1.96 -0.92
N LEU A 42 -7.40 1.95 -1.82
CA LEU A 42 -5.99 1.86 -1.45
C LEU A 42 -5.55 3.00 -0.52
N GLY A 43 -5.91 4.24 -0.85
CA GLY A 43 -5.59 5.40 -0.02
C GLY A 43 -6.19 5.31 1.38
N GLN A 44 -7.42 4.82 1.52
CA GLN A 44 -8.04 4.64 2.83
C GLN A 44 -7.38 3.53 3.66
N ILE A 45 -6.92 2.44 3.02
CA ILE A 45 -6.19 1.39 3.75
C ILE A 45 -4.79 1.88 4.17
N MET A 46 -4.11 2.64 3.31
CA MET A 46 -2.84 3.30 3.67
C MET A 46 -3.02 4.28 4.84
N HIS A 47 -4.12 5.02 4.88
CA HIS A 47 -4.45 5.90 6.01
C HIS A 47 -4.54 5.11 7.32
N LEU A 48 -5.14 3.91 7.34
CA LEU A 48 -5.16 3.07 8.54
C LEU A 48 -3.75 2.65 8.98
N ILE A 49 -2.83 2.37 8.04
CA ILE A 49 -1.42 2.08 8.39
C ILE A 49 -0.77 3.29 9.07
N GLN A 50 -1.10 4.49 8.61
CA GLN A 50 -0.60 5.75 9.17
C GLN A 50 -1.17 5.99 10.58
N ASP A 51 -2.48 5.78 10.78
CA ASP A 51 -3.10 5.83 12.11
C ASP A 51 -2.48 4.80 13.07
N ALA A 52 -2.15 3.60 12.57
CA ALA A 52 -1.47 2.56 13.34
C ALA A 52 -0.02 2.92 13.73
N SER A 53 0.53 4.00 13.19
CA SER A 53 1.80 4.60 13.64
C SER A 53 1.61 5.67 14.72
N VAL A 54 0.38 6.05 15.06
CA VAL A 54 0.09 7.05 16.09
C VAL A 54 -0.11 6.35 17.44
N PRO A 55 0.71 6.64 18.47
CA PRO A 55 0.63 5.95 19.76
C PRO A 55 -0.75 5.98 20.40
N ALA A 56 -1.46 7.11 20.31
CA ALA A 56 -2.79 7.25 20.87
C ALA A 56 -3.83 6.32 20.22
N HIS A 57 -3.75 6.06 18.91
CA HIS A 57 -4.70 5.20 18.20
C HIS A 57 -4.50 3.73 18.60
N VAL A 58 -3.25 3.27 18.63
CA VAL A 58 -2.93 1.88 19.00
C VAL A 58 -3.03 1.62 20.50
N ARG A 59 -3.08 2.68 21.32
CA ARG A 59 -3.30 2.63 22.77
C ARG A 59 -4.72 3.05 23.17
N ASN A 60 -5.68 3.03 22.23
CA ASN A 60 -7.09 3.35 22.48
C ASN A 60 -7.28 4.60 23.36
N ASP A 61 -6.46 5.62 23.13
CA ASP A 61 -6.41 6.84 23.93
C ASP A 61 -7.22 7.93 23.25
N PRO A 62 -8.46 8.20 23.69
CA PRO A 62 -9.33 9.13 23.00
C PRO A 62 -8.82 10.55 23.19
N HIS A 63 -8.51 11.21 22.08
CA HIS A 63 -8.08 12.60 22.06
C HIS A 63 -8.90 13.32 20.99
N ILE A 64 -9.72 14.27 21.43
CA ILE A 64 -10.65 14.98 20.56
C ILE A 64 -10.02 16.33 20.19
N TYR A 65 -9.82 16.55 18.89
CA TYR A 65 -9.66 17.88 18.33
C TYR A 65 -11.04 18.49 18.08
N ILE A 66 -11.36 19.56 18.81
CA ILE A 66 -12.57 20.36 18.58
C ILE A 66 -12.15 21.75 18.13
N ASP A 67 -12.59 22.16 16.93
CA ASP A 67 -12.56 23.56 16.52
C ASP A 67 -13.92 24.19 16.84
N LEU A 68 -14.00 24.85 18.00
CA LEU A 68 -15.19 25.62 18.39
C LEU A 68 -14.95 27.10 18.12
N PHE A 69 -15.57 27.61 17.06
CA PHE A 69 -15.53 29.03 16.70
C PHE A 69 -14.11 29.58 16.51
N GLY A 70 -13.21 28.81 15.89
CA GLY A 70 -11.81 29.19 15.67
C GLY A 70 -10.91 28.96 16.89
N ARG A 71 -11.44 28.45 18.01
CA ARG A 71 -10.65 27.96 19.14
C ARG A 71 -10.44 26.46 18.99
N LYS A 72 -9.19 26.12 18.68
CA LYS A 72 -8.69 24.74 18.61
C LYS A 72 -8.51 24.20 20.03
N ILE A 73 -9.51 23.48 20.53
CA ILE A 73 -9.45 22.76 21.80
C ILE A 73 -8.82 21.38 21.53
N GLY A 74 -7.86 21.01 22.36
CA GLY A 74 -7.17 19.72 22.25
C GLY A 74 -5.95 19.73 21.32
N LYS A 75 -5.50 20.87 20.78
CA LYS A 75 -4.39 20.98 19.79
C LYS A 75 -2.98 20.54 20.28
N TYR A 76 -2.85 19.98 21.48
CA TYR A 76 -1.56 19.68 22.10
C TYR A 76 -1.29 18.18 22.15
N HIS A 77 -1.39 17.50 21.01
CA HIS A 77 -1.09 16.08 20.83
C HIS A 77 -0.16 15.86 19.64
N TYR A 78 0.44 14.67 19.59
CA TYR A 78 1.46 14.27 18.61
C TYR A 78 1.14 14.68 17.16
N GLU A 79 -0.08 14.43 16.66
CA GLU A 79 -0.44 14.74 15.26
C GLU A 79 -0.41 16.24 14.95
N SER A 80 -0.88 17.08 15.87
CA SER A 80 -0.82 18.54 15.74
C SER A 80 0.63 19.03 15.72
N TRP A 81 1.50 18.44 16.55
CA TRP A 81 2.92 18.76 16.54
C TRP A 81 3.58 18.37 15.21
N VAL A 82 3.27 17.17 14.69
CA VAL A 82 3.76 16.68 13.38
C VAL A 82 3.33 17.63 12.26
N GLN A 83 2.07 18.06 12.26
CA GLN A 83 1.54 19.00 11.26
C GLN A 83 2.25 20.37 11.29
N ASP A 84 2.54 20.89 12.49
CA ASP A 84 3.21 22.19 12.66
C ASP A 84 4.74 22.10 12.38
N ASN A 85 5.33 20.90 12.36
CA ASN A 85 6.78 20.70 12.24
C ASN A 85 7.22 19.91 10.99
N LEU A 86 6.39 19.84 9.94
CA LEU A 86 6.67 19.07 8.71
C LEU A 86 8.08 19.26 8.12
N ALA A 87 8.64 20.48 8.20
CA ALA A 87 9.98 20.78 7.69
C ALA A 87 11.12 20.05 8.42
N LYS A 88 10.89 19.56 9.65
CA LYS A 88 11.84 18.79 10.47
C LYS A 88 11.70 17.28 10.30
N ILE A 89 10.66 16.82 9.61
CA ILE A 89 10.30 15.40 9.57
C ILE A 89 11.05 14.70 8.44
N ASN A 90 11.68 13.58 8.79
CA ASN A 90 12.25 12.69 7.80
C ASN A 90 11.14 11.84 7.15
N LEU A 91 10.86 12.11 5.88
CA LEU A 91 9.92 11.34 5.07
C LEU A 91 10.58 10.19 4.31
N SER A 92 11.89 9.98 4.50
CA SER A 92 12.60 8.85 3.88
C SER A 92 12.07 7.55 4.46
N PRO A 93 11.73 6.55 3.63
CA PRO A 93 11.22 5.28 4.11
C PRO A 93 12.27 4.56 4.96
N ALA A 94 11.83 4.02 6.10
CA ALA A 94 12.61 3.02 6.81
C ALA A 94 12.68 1.71 5.99
N SER A 95 13.61 0.82 6.35
CA SER A 95 13.60 -0.55 5.84
C SER A 95 12.68 -1.40 6.70
N PHE A 96 11.84 -2.22 6.07
CA PHE A 96 11.15 -3.35 6.72
C PHE A 96 11.30 -4.58 5.84
N ASP A 97 11.24 -5.76 6.44
CA ASP A 97 11.39 -7.00 5.71
C ASP A 97 10.04 -7.45 5.11
N LYS A 98 10.02 -7.61 3.78
CA LYS A 98 8.84 -8.06 3.03
C LYS A 98 8.44 -9.50 3.36
N SER A 99 9.29 -10.26 4.05
CA SER A 99 8.94 -11.58 4.60
C SER A 99 7.76 -11.51 5.59
N ILE A 100 7.40 -10.33 6.10
CA ILE A 100 6.19 -10.11 6.91
C ILE A 100 4.90 -10.63 6.25
N PHE A 101 4.83 -10.60 4.91
CA PHE A 101 3.69 -11.13 4.15
C PHE A 101 3.62 -12.67 4.13
N THR A 102 4.65 -13.35 4.65
CA THR A 102 4.70 -14.82 4.71
C THR A 102 4.12 -15.38 6.00
N PHE A 103 4.01 -14.57 7.07
CA PHE A 103 3.38 -15.00 8.31
C PHE A 103 1.90 -15.33 8.11
N THR A 104 1.38 -16.22 8.95
CA THR A 104 -0.05 -16.53 8.97
C THR A 104 -0.80 -15.34 9.57
N PRO A 105 -1.65 -14.65 8.80
CA PRO A 105 -2.41 -13.52 9.32
C PRO A 105 -3.47 -13.97 10.31
N ASP A 106 -3.95 -13.01 11.13
CA ASP A 106 -5.04 -13.25 12.06
C ASP A 106 -6.30 -13.79 11.34
N SER A 107 -7.00 -14.72 12.00
CA SER A 107 -8.20 -15.36 11.44
C SER A 107 -9.35 -14.39 11.13
N LEU A 108 -9.42 -13.24 11.82
CA LEU A 108 -10.41 -12.17 11.60
C LEU A 108 -10.08 -11.30 10.38
N ALA A 109 -8.81 -11.28 9.97
CA ALA A 109 -8.31 -10.60 8.79
C ALA A 109 -7.37 -11.51 7.99
N PRO A 110 -7.88 -12.59 7.37
CA PRO A 110 -7.06 -13.66 6.77
C PRO A 110 -6.49 -13.26 5.40
N ILE A 111 -5.78 -12.13 5.36
CA ILE A 111 -5.14 -11.55 4.19
C ILE A 111 -3.70 -11.17 4.57
N PRO A 112 -2.68 -11.46 3.74
CA PRO A 112 -1.28 -11.23 4.12
C PRO A 112 -0.94 -9.79 4.51
N ILE A 113 -1.63 -8.80 3.95
CA ILE A 113 -1.41 -7.39 4.30
C ILE A 113 -1.81 -7.04 5.73
N ALA A 114 -2.61 -7.88 6.41
CA ALA A 114 -2.94 -7.69 7.82
C ALA A 114 -1.68 -7.69 8.70
N ASN A 115 -0.66 -8.43 8.29
CA ASN A 115 0.63 -8.49 8.99
C ASN A 115 1.40 -7.16 8.97
N LEU A 116 1.06 -6.22 8.07
CA LEU A 116 1.60 -4.86 8.17
C LEU A 116 1.11 -4.14 9.43
N PHE A 117 -0.09 -4.46 9.88
CA PHE A 117 -0.65 -3.93 11.12
C PHE A 117 -0.14 -4.72 12.31
N ASP A 118 -0.40 -6.03 12.30
CA ASP A 118 -0.18 -6.91 13.44
C ASP A 118 0.24 -8.30 12.92
N THR A 119 1.44 -8.72 13.31
CA THR A 119 2.00 -10.05 13.00
C THR A 119 1.68 -11.09 14.06
N ASN A 120 1.04 -10.69 15.15
CA ASN A 120 0.68 -11.52 16.31
C ASN A 120 1.90 -12.19 16.96
N GLN A 121 3.05 -11.51 16.94
CA GLN A 121 4.28 -12.00 17.54
C GLN A 121 4.47 -11.41 18.95
N TYR A 122 4.00 -10.18 19.21
CA TYR A 122 4.15 -9.51 20.49
C TYR A 122 3.02 -9.87 21.44
N ASP A 123 3.36 -10.52 22.55
CA ASP A 123 2.41 -11.03 23.56
C ASP A 123 2.38 -10.20 24.86
N GLY A 124 3.14 -9.10 24.90
CA GLY A 124 3.27 -8.25 26.09
C GLY A 124 4.39 -8.68 27.06
N THR A 125 5.05 -9.82 26.84
CA THR A 125 6.16 -10.31 27.67
C THR A 125 7.50 -10.29 26.94
N ASN A 126 7.47 -10.21 25.61
CA ASN A 126 8.63 -10.36 24.73
C ASN A 126 9.04 -9.04 24.05
N LEU A 127 9.08 -7.91 24.78
CA LEU A 127 9.35 -6.56 24.26
C LEU A 127 10.48 -6.49 23.22
N GLY A 128 11.55 -7.27 23.39
CA GLY A 128 12.72 -7.27 22.50
C GLY A 128 12.43 -7.56 21.02
N ILE A 129 11.33 -8.24 20.69
CA ILE A 129 10.99 -8.49 19.27
C ILE A 129 10.41 -7.26 18.57
N THR A 130 9.87 -6.31 19.35
CA THR A 130 9.01 -5.26 18.81
C THR A 130 9.80 -4.23 18.01
N THR A 131 11.11 -4.12 18.21
CA THR A 131 12.00 -3.22 17.46
C THR A 131 12.54 -3.83 16.16
N GLY A 132 12.21 -5.11 15.89
CA GLY A 132 12.63 -5.83 14.70
C GLY A 132 12.06 -5.27 13.37
N SER A 133 12.59 -5.78 12.25
CA SER A 133 12.16 -5.43 10.89
C SER A 133 10.95 -6.23 10.40
N MET A 134 10.59 -7.31 11.11
CA MET A 134 9.50 -8.24 10.79
C MET A 134 8.37 -8.15 11.83
N ILE A 135 7.90 -6.96 12.18
CA ILE A 135 6.87 -6.75 13.21
C ILE A 135 5.74 -5.89 12.65
N GLY A 136 4.51 -6.07 13.14
CA GLY A 136 3.40 -5.19 12.80
C GLY A 136 3.64 -3.77 13.30
N ILE A 137 3.15 -2.77 12.57
CA ILE A 137 3.32 -1.37 13.00
C ILE A 137 2.54 -1.07 14.28
N THR A 138 1.42 -1.76 14.55
CA THR A 138 0.67 -1.59 15.79
C THR A 138 1.45 -2.14 16.98
N GLU A 139 2.04 -3.33 16.84
CA GLU A 139 2.88 -3.96 17.86
C GLU A 139 4.10 -3.09 18.18
N TYR A 140 4.80 -2.59 17.15
CA TYR A 140 5.90 -1.64 17.33
C TYR A 140 5.45 -0.38 18.06
N THR A 141 4.40 0.27 17.58
CA THR A 141 3.97 1.56 18.11
C THR A 141 3.44 1.44 19.54
N ASN A 142 2.61 0.42 19.82
CA ASN A 142 1.99 0.21 21.13
C ASN A 142 3.03 -0.10 22.21
N ALA A 143 3.96 -1.01 21.93
CA ALA A 143 4.92 -1.49 22.91
C ALA A 143 6.03 -0.47 23.23
N ASN A 144 6.36 0.40 22.28
CA ASN A 144 7.57 1.23 22.36
C ASN A 144 7.33 2.68 22.74
N PHE A 145 6.10 3.20 22.66
CA PHE A 145 5.79 4.61 22.84
C PHE A 145 4.57 4.82 23.73
N PHE A 146 4.59 5.83 24.60
CA PHE A 146 3.40 6.26 25.33
C PHE A 146 2.46 7.09 24.45
N SER A 147 1.20 7.18 24.86
CA SER A 147 0.32 8.29 24.49
C SER A 147 -0.01 9.13 25.73
N GLU A 148 -0.54 10.32 25.51
CA GLU A 148 -0.78 11.38 26.50
C GLU A 148 -1.60 10.90 27.70
N GLY A 149 -2.64 10.10 27.47
CA GLY A 149 -3.50 9.53 28.50
C GLY A 149 -3.01 8.22 29.11
N THR A 150 -1.96 7.59 28.55
CA THR A 150 -1.60 6.18 28.84
C THR A 150 -0.18 5.97 29.38
N VAL A 151 0.49 7.05 29.77
CA VAL A 151 1.80 6.99 30.46
C VAL A 151 1.70 6.08 31.69
N PHE A 152 2.43 4.95 31.67
CA PHE A 152 2.41 3.87 32.67
C PHE A 152 1.02 3.31 33.04
N LYS A 153 0.05 3.34 32.12
CA LYS A 153 -1.31 2.83 32.36
C LYS A 153 -1.71 1.81 31.31
N ASN A 154 -2.46 0.79 31.73
CA ASN A 154 -3.29 -0.10 30.90
C ASN A 154 -2.58 -0.91 29.79
N TYR A 155 -1.27 -0.79 29.61
CA TYR A 155 -0.49 -1.47 28.58
C TYR A 155 0.73 -2.17 29.18
N PRO A 156 1.15 -3.33 28.64
CA PRO A 156 2.30 -4.08 29.16
C PRO A 156 3.62 -3.31 29.12
N HIS A 157 3.79 -2.43 28.13
CA HIS A 157 4.99 -1.61 27.93
C HIS A 157 4.63 -0.23 27.35
N PRO A 158 5.50 0.79 27.53
CA PRO A 158 6.64 0.82 28.45
C PRO A 158 6.22 0.82 29.93
N THR A 159 7.10 0.34 30.81
CA THR A 159 6.94 0.22 32.27
C THR A 159 8.01 1.00 33.02
N TYR A 160 7.87 1.14 34.33
CA TYR A 160 8.93 1.72 35.16
C TYR A 160 10.26 0.95 35.08
N LEU A 161 10.21 -0.37 34.81
CA LEU A 161 11.39 -1.24 34.79
C LEU A 161 12.15 -1.23 33.47
N ASP A 162 11.49 -0.92 32.35
CA ASP A 162 12.13 -0.79 31.02
C ASP A 162 12.47 0.66 30.66
N THR A 163 12.30 1.58 31.62
CA THR A 163 12.67 2.98 31.51
C THR A 163 13.76 3.36 32.51
N ASN A 164 14.33 4.54 32.33
CA ASN A 164 15.29 5.11 33.25
C ASN A 164 14.68 5.59 34.58
N TYR A 165 13.37 5.40 34.84
CA TYR A 165 12.63 6.04 35.95
C TYR A 165 13.33 5.96 37.30
N PHE A 166 13.82 4.77 37.69
CA PHE A 166 14.51 4.54 38.97
C PHE A 166 15.96 5.06 39.02
N SER A 167 16.50 5.48 37.87
CA SER A 167 17.87 5.99 37.70
C SER A 167 17.95 7.48 37.33
N ILE A 168 16.80 8.16 37.22
CA ILE A 168 16.75 9.60 36.89
C ILE A 168 17.44 10.41 37.99
N ASP A 169 18.36 11.30 37.58
CA ASP A 169 18.85 12.35 38.46
C ASP A 169 17.85 13.49 38.51
N TRP A 170 16.94 13.41 39.49
CA TRP A 170 15.87 14.39 39.66
C TRP A 170 16.36 15.81 40.01
N LYS A 171 17.62 15.95 40.46
CA LYS A 171 18.17 17.25 40.88
C LYS A 171 18.85 18.01 39.76
N ASN A 172 19.22 17.32 38.68
CA ASN A 172 19.98 17.88 37.57
C ASN A 172 19.20 17.73 36.25
N PRO A 173 18.20 18.59 36.00
CA PRO A 173 17.45 18.57 34.74
C PRO A 173 18.34 18.91 33.53
N GLU A 174 18.03 18.29 32.39
CA GLU A 174 18.64 18.60 31.10
C GLU A 174 18.27 20.02 30.66
N VAL A 175 19.25 20.75 30.12
CA VAL A 175 19.00 22.07 29.50
C VAL A 175 18.68 21.84 28.03
N ILE A 176 17.51 22.31 27.60
CA ILE A 176 17.02 22.16 26.22
C ILE A 176 16.58 23.52 25.66
N ASP A 177 16.61 23.67 24.34
CA ASP A 177 15.98 24.80 23.68
C ASP A 177 14.46 24.62 23.70
N GLY A 178 13.78 25.50 24.43
CA GLY A 178 12.33 25.61 24.48
C GLY A 178 11.76 26.14 23.17
N GLU A 179 10.45 25.95 23.00
CA GLU A 179 9.74 26.36 21.77
C GLU A 179 9.75 27.88 21.54
N ASP A 180 9.98 28.67 22.59
CA ASP A 180 10.12 30.13 22.52
C ASP A 180 11.57 30.60 22.26
N GLY A 181 12.49 29.67 21.99
CA GLY A 181 13.91 29.93 21.76
C GLY A 181 14.70 30.22 23.03
N LYS A 182 14.11 30.06 24.22
CA LYS A 182 14.82 30.16 25.51
C LYS A 182 15.22 28.79 26.03
N GLN A 183 16.18 28.77 26.95
CA GLN A 183 16.59 27.53 27.61
C GLN A 183 15.58 27.10 28.68
N ASP A 184 15.05 25.89 28.51
CA ASP A 184 14.19 25.20 29.46
C ASP A 184 15.01 24.13 30.22
N ARG A 185 14.62 23.85 31.47
CA ARG A 185 15.16 22.75 32.27
C ARG A 185 14.13 21.63 32.34
N ARG A 186 14.44 20.46 31.78
CA ARG A 186 13.52 19.31 31.67
C ARG A 186 14.11 18.02 32.22
N ILE A 187 13.25 17.22 32.81
CA ILE A 187 13.54 15.84 33.18
C ILE A 187 12.74 14.95 32.23
N TYR A 188 13.43 13.97 31.64
CA TYR A 188 12.85 13.03 30.70
C TYR A 188 12.84 11.62 31.26
N ILE A 189 11.69 10.96 31.08
CA ILE A 189 11.61 9.50 31.11
C ILE A 189 12.03 9.02 29.73
N LYS A 190 13.00 8.11 29.72
CA LYS A 190 13.57 7.52 28.51
C LYS A 190 13.50 6.00 28.63
N LYS A 191 13.47 5.32 27.50
CA LYS A 191 13.80 3.89 27.47
C LYS A 191 15.20 3.68 28.02
N LEU A 192 15.46 2.53 28.64
CA LEU A 192 16.83 2.19 29.09
C LEU A 192 17.83 2.26 27.93
N GLU A 193 17.39 1.87 26.74
CA GLU A 193 18.08 2.08 25.49
C GLU A 193 17.12 2.73 24.49
N GLY A 194 17.35 3.99 24.13
CA GLY A 194 16.61 4.66 23.06
C GLY A 194 15.99 6.00 23.45
N GLU A 195 14.73 6.16 23.06
CA GLU A 195 14.05 7.45 22.94
C GLU A 195 13.51 8.00 24.28
N ARG A 196 13.35 9.32 24.33
CA ARG A 196 12.53 10.05 25.30
C ARG A 196 11.06 9.65 25.09
N LEU A 197 10.39 9.27 26.17
CA LEU A 197 9.01 8.79 26.17
C LEU A 197 8.04 9.76 26.83
N ALA A 198 8.50 10.49 27.85
CA ALA A 198 7.71 11.50 28.54
C ALA A 198 8.65 12.52 29.19
N SER A 199 8.11 13.68 29.53
CA SER A 199 8.81 14.69 30.31
C SER A 199 7.97 15.14 31.51
N LEU A 200 8.63 15.73 32.49
CA LEU A 200 7.92 16.40 33.57
C LEU A 200 7.29 17.69 33.05
N SER A 201 6.02 17.93 33.42
CA SER A 201 5.33 19.17 33.08
C SER A 201 6.07 20.39 33.62
N TYR A 202 5.91 21.53 32.97
CA TYR A 202 6.54 22.80 33.37
C TYR A 202 6.21 23.20 34.82
N ILE A 203 4.99 22.90 35.28
CA ILE A 203 4.55 23.16 36.67
C ILE A 203 5.19 22.23 37.71
N SER A 204 5.97 21.23 37.28
CA SER A 204 6.60 20.25 38.16
C SER A 204 7.91 20.76 38.78
N TYR A 205 8.42 21.93 38.36
CA TYR A 205 9.67 22.48 38.86
C TYR A 205 9.65 22.71 40.39
N ASP A 206 8.55 23.26 40.92
CA ASP A 206 8.38 23.45 42.35
C ASP A 206 8.30 22.13 43.13
N CYS A 207 7.74 21.09 42.51
CA CYS A 207 7.67 19.74 43.10
C CYS A 207 9.08 19.11 43.16
N ILE A 208 9.89 19.29 42.12
CA ILE A 208 11.29 18.86 42.08
C ILE A 208 12.09 19.54 43.19
N GLN A 209 11.97 20.87 43.35
CA GLN A 209 12.67 21.61 44.41
C GLN A 209 12.28 21.14 45.84
N LYS A 210 11.04 20.69 46.01
CA LYS A 210 10.52 20.17 47.29
C LYS A 210 10.76 18.67 47.48
N GLY A 211 11.41 17.99 46.54
CA GLY A 211 11.69 16.55 46.61
C GLY A 211 10.46 15.65 46.46
N SER A 212 9.34 16.17 45.93
CA SER A 212 8.07 15.43 45.75
C SER A 212 7.86 15.05 44.28
N TYR A 213 8.77 14.26 43.73
CA TYR A 213 8.84 13.90 42.30
C TYR A 213 7.77 12.90 41.85
N GLU A 214 7.32 12.00 42.74
CA GLU A 214 6.33 10.95 42.43
C GLU A 214 4.94 11.51 42.11
N SER A 215 4.65 12.74 42.54
CA SER A 215 3.36 13.42 42.34
C SER A 215 3.35 14.36 41.13
N CYS A 216 4.43 14.42 40.36
CA CYS A 216 4.55 15.32 39.21
C CYS A 216 3.78 14.81 38.00
N PRO A 217 2.97 15.65 37.33
CA PRO A 217 2.33 15.25 36.09
C PRO A 217 3.36 15.06 34.97
N LEU A 218 3.33 13.89 34.36
CA LEU A 218 4.08 13.56 33.15
C LEU A 218 3.29 14.00 31.92
N VAL A 219 4.00 14.55 30.94
CA VAL A 219 3.46 15.04 29.67
C VAL A 219 4.32 14.54 28.51
N LEU A 220 3.79 14.59 27.30
CA LEU A 220 4.59 14.47 26.09
C LEU A 220 4.77 15.89 25.52
N ASP A 221 6.03 16.33 25.42
CA ASP A 221 6.39 17.64 24.88
C ASP A 221 6.94 17.53 23.45
N GLY A 222 7.25 18.68 22.84
CA GLY A 222 7.76 18.71 21.48
C GLY A 222 9.05 17.93 21.25
N LYS A 223 9.90 17.73 22.28
CA LYS A 223 11.13 16.92 22.15
C LYS A 223 10.83 15.43 22.18
N VAL A 224 9.84 15.01 22.97
CA VAL A 224 9.32 13.63 22.91
C VAL A 224 8.69 13.38 21.53
N TYR A 225 7.84 14.29 21.04
CA TYR A 225 7.20 14.15 19.73
C TYR A 225 8.20 14.16 18.57
N GLU A 226 9.27 14.94 18.66
CA GLU A 226 10.36 14.96 17.68
C GLU A 226 11.03 13.59 17.55
N GLU A 227 11.34 12.94 18.68
CA GLU A 227 11.92 11.60 18.68
C GLU A 227 10.92 10.54 18.20
N TYR A 228 9.65 10.64 18.59
CA TYR A 228 8.59 9.75 18.11
C TYR A 228 8.46 9.84 16.59
N ALA A 229 8.34 11.05 16.05
CA ALA A 229 8.20 11.29 14.62
C ALA A 229 9.41 10.77 13.83
N SER A 230 10.62 10.88 14.39
CA SER A 230 11.84 10.35 13.78
C SER A 230 11.83 8.83 13.56
N LYS A 231 10.98 8.10 14.30
CA LYS A 231 10.85 6.64 14.24
C LYS A 231 9.58 6.19 13.52
N LEU A 232 8.46 6.80 13.87
CA LEU A 232 7.13 6.38 13.43
C LEU A 232 6.85 6.81 11.98
N ILE A 233 7.23 8.02 11.57
CA ILE A 233 6.93 8.52 10.22
C ILE A 233 7.69 7.73 9.14
N PRO A 234 9.03 7.53 9.21
CA PRO A 234 9.75 6.69 8.25
C PRO A 234 9.16 5.27 8.13
N ARG A 235 8.72 4.69 9.25
CA ARG A 235 8.10 3.36 9.28
C ARG A 235 6.73 3.39 8.59
N ALA A 236 5.87 4.36 8.92
CA ALA A 236 4.57 4.53 8.27
C ALA A 236 4.69 4.70 6.74
N VAL A 237 5.67 5.48 6.27
CA VAL A 237 5.98 5.63 4.84
C VAL A 237 6.39 4.30 4.24
N SER A 238 7.30 3.56 4.89
CA SER A 238 7.78 2.28 4.38
C SER A 238 6.68 1.21 4.30
N TYR A 239 5.79 1.12 5.30
CA TYR A 239 4.70 0.14 5.32
C TYR A 239 3.62 0.51 4.29
N SER A 240 3.36 1.82 4.11
CA SER A 240 2.48 2.32 3.05
C SER A 240 3.03 1.98 1.65
N ALA A 241 4.34 2.17 1.42
CA ALA A 241 4.99 1.76 0.18
C ALA A 241 4.96 0.24 0.00
N GLY A 242 5.20 -0.51 1.08
CA GLY A 242 5.09 -1.97 1.12
C GLY A 242 3.71 -2.50 0.72
N LEU A 243 2.64 -1.82 1.14
CA LEU A 243 1.28 -2.14 0.73
C LEU A 243 1.07 -1.94 -0.78
N LEU A 244 1.58 -0.85 -1.34
CA LEU A 244 1.50 -0.59 -2.79
C LEU A 244 2.32 -1.61 -3.58
N ASP A 245 3.55 -1.87 -3.14
CA ASP A 245 4.41 -2.91 -3.73
C ASP A 245 3.70 -4.26 -3.73
N TYR A 246 3.04 -4.63 -2.62
CA TYR A 246 2.28 -5.87 -2.52
C TYR A 246 1.04 -5.89 -3.42
N PHE A 247 0.33 -4.77 -3.55
CA PHE A 247 -0.83 -4.67 -4.43
C PHE A 247 -0.44 -4.89 -5.90
N PHE A 248 0.67 -4.30 -6.35
CA PHE A 248 1.14 -4.38 -7.74
C PHE A 248 2.24 -5.44 -7.97
N ARG A 249 2.47 -6.35 -7.02
CA ARG A 249 3.63 -7.26 -7.04
C ARG A 249 3.66 -8.25 -8.21
N GLY A 250 2.51 -8.58 -8.77
CA GLY A 250 2.40 -9.59 -9.81
C GLY A 250 3.12 -9.18 -11.09
N LYS A 251 3.99 -10.05 -11.60
CA LYS A 251 4.82 -9.80 -12.79
C LYS A 251 4.52 -10.82 -13.86
N LEU A 252 4.13 -10.32 -15.03
CA LEU A 252 3.93 -11.13 -16.24
C LEU A 252 4.85 -10.63 -17.35
N GLN A 253 5.52 -11.58 -18.00
CA GLN A 253 6.05 -11.38 -19.35
C GLN A 253 4.98 -11.84 -20.33
N VAL A 254 4.64 -10.96 -21.28
CA VAL A 254 3.56 -11.21 -22.23
C VAL A 254 4.07 -10.88 -23.62
N THR A 255 3.88 -11.83 -24.54
CA THR A 255 4.12 -11.62 -25.97
C THR A 255 2.81 -11.92 -26.71
N SER A 256 2.49 -11.10 -27.71
CA SER A 256 1.25 -11.21 -28.47
C SER A 256 1.54 -11.29 -29.95
N ILE A 257 0.96 -12.28 -30.63
CA ILE A 257 1.08 -12.50 -32.06
C ILE A 257 -0.30 -12.20 -32.68
N PRO A 258 -0.43 -11.13 -33.46
CA PRO A 258 -1.68 -10.82 -34.16
C PRO A 258 -1.92 -11.80 -35.32
N ILE A 259 -3.13 -12.37 -35.38
CA ILE A 259 -3.51 -13.28 -36.47
C ILE A 259 -4.59 -12.64 -37.35
N PHE A 260 -4.28 -12.55 -38.65
CA PHE A 260 -5.09 -11.84 -39.62
C PHE A 260 -5.85 -12.78 -40.57
N TYR A 261 -7.03 -12.36 -40.99
CA TYR A 261 -7.78 -12.96 -42.08
C TYR A 261 -8.47 -11.86 -42.88
N LYS A 262 -8.30 -11.85 -44.21
CA LYS A 262 -8.88 -10.85 -45.11
C LYS A 262 -8.64 -9.39 -44.65
N ASN A 263 -7.39 -9.07 -44.29
CA ASN A 263 -6.99 -7.75 -43.78
C ASN A 263 -7.73 -7.29 -42.52
N ARG A 264 -8.20 -8.24 -41.71
CA ARG A 264 -8.77 -7.99 -40.39
C ARG A 264 -8.04 -8.80 -39.33
N LEU A 265 -7.81 -8.21 -38.17
CA LEU A 265 -7.27 -8.91 -37.00
C LEU A 265 -8.39 -9.76 -36.39
N LEU A 266 -8.24 -11.09 -36.42
CA LEU A 266 -9.27 -12.03 -36.02
C LEU A 266 -9.12 -12.51 -34.58
N TYR A 267 -7.89 -12.77 -34.15
CA TYR A 267 -7.58 -13.16 -32.78
C TYR A 267 -6.14 -12.76 -32.43
N LEU A 268 -5.86 -12.68 -31.14
CA LEU A 268 -4.52 -12.51 -30.61
C LEU A 268 -4.08 -13.79 -29.92
N ARG A 269 -2.99 -14.38 -30.43
CA ARG A 269 -2.29 -15.45 -29.72
C ARG A 269 -1.37 -14.83 -28.70
N VAL A 270 -1.64 -15.03 -27.42
CA VAL A 270 -0.90 -14.42 -26.32
C VAL A 270 -0.16 -15.50 -25.55
N LYS A 271 1.17 -15.41 -25.52
CA LYS A 271 2.01 -16.20 -24.63
C LYS A 271 2.25 -15.41 -23.35
N ILE A 272 1.87 -16.00 -22.22
CA ILE A 272 1.89 -15.40 -20.89
C ILE A 272 2.82 -16.22 -20.01
N LYS A 273 3.87 -15.61 -19.47
CA LYS A 273 4.83 -16.23 -18.56
C LYS A 273 4.76 -15.57 -17.19
N ASN A 274 4.63 -16.37 -16.13
CA ASN A 274 4.67 -15.88 -14.76
C ASN A 274 6.13 -15.56 -14.37
N LEU A 275 6.38 -14.31 -13.97
CA LEU A 275 7.67 -13.84 -13.45
C LEU A 275 7.54 -13.31 -12.01
N THR A 276 6.45 -13.63 -11.32
CA THR A 276 6.25 -13.22 -9.94
C THR A 276 7.13 -14.08 -9.03
N PRO A 277 8.12 -13.49 -8.33
CA PRO A 277 9.09 -14.28 -7.56
C PRO A 277 8.42 -15.11 -6.47
N ASN A 278 8.70 -16.42 -6.44
CA ASN A 278 8.21 -17.38 -5.45
C ASN A 278 6.68 -17.45 -5.30
N GLU A 279 5.90 -16.98 -6.28
CA GLU A 279 4.44 -16.99 -6.22
C GLU A 279 3.84 -17.69 -7.44
N THR A 280 2.93 -18.63 -7.17
CA THR A 280 2.16 -19.36 -8.19
C THR A 280 0.87 -18.62 -8.50
N LEU A 281 0.55 -18.45 -9.80
CA LEU A 281 -0.79 -18.07 -10.24
C LEU A 281 -1.65 -19.33 -10.37
N ARG A 282 -2.87 -19.31 -9.84
CA ARG A 282 -3.83 -20.41 -9.98
C ARG A 282 -5.26 -19.94 -9.74
N ASP A 283 -6.22 -20.84 -9.98
CA ASP A 283 -7.64 -20.64 -9.67
C ASP A 283 -8.17 -19.30 -10.21
N GLY A 284 -7.73 -18.93 -11.42
CA GLY A 284 -7.94 -17.61 -11.98
C GLY A 284 -8.36 -17.61 -13.44
N VAL A 285 -8.54 -16.40 -13.95
CA VAL A 285 -8.96 -16.12 -15.32
C VAL A 285 -8.04 -15.04 -15.89
N PHE A 286 -7.60 -15.25 -17.13
CA PHE A 286 -7.06 -14.19 -17.96
C PHE A 286 -8.18 -13.60 -18.83
N THR A 287 -8.34 -12.29 -18.77
CA THR A 287 -9.27 -11.53 -19.59
C THR A 287 -8.49 -10.58 -20.47
N LEU A 288 -8.62 -10.72 -21.79
CA LEU A 288 -8.12 -9.76 -22.75
C LEU A 288 -9.26 -8.80 -23.09
N THR A 289 -9.12 -7.54 -22.69
CA THR A 289 -10.00 -6.45 -23.12
C THR A 289 -9.33 -5.66 -24.21
N TYR A 290 -10.07 -5.31 -25.25
CA TYR A 290 -9.56 -4.51 -26.35
C TYR A 290 -10.53 -3.43 -26.77
N SER A 291 -9.96 -2.37 -27.33
CA SER A 291 -10.72 -1.28 -27.92
C SER A 291 -10.12 -0.84 -29.24
N PHE A 292 -10.95 -0.38 -30.16
CA PHE A 292 -10.48 0.25 -31.39
C PHE A 292 -11.47 1.29 -31.90
N ARG A 293 -10.94 2.29 -32.60
CA ARG A 293 -11.74 3.35 -33.20
C ARG A 293 -12.22 2.90 -34.57
N PRO A 294 -13.54 2.86 -34.85
CA PRO A 294 -14.05 2.60 -36.19
C PRO A 294 -13.64 3.72 -37.16
N LYS A 295 -13.71 3.46 -38.47
CA LYS A 295 -13.23 4.37 -39.55
C LYS A 295 -13.71 5.82 -39.39
N ASP A 296 -15.00 5.99 -39.08
CA ASP A 296 -15.65 7.31 -38.95
C ASP A 296 -15.83 7.72 -37.47
N GLY A 297 -15.11 7.07 -36.57
CA GLY A 297 -15.18 7.29 -35.13
C GLY A 297 -14.44 8.55 -34.68
N ASN A 298 -14.98 9.24 -33.67
CA ASN A 298 -14.37 10.43 -33.10
C ASN A 298 -12.98 10.16 -32.47
N PRO A 299 -11.98 11.04 -32.67
CA PRO A 299 -10.66 10.89 -32.06
C PRO A 299 -10.63 10.87 -30.53
N ASN A 300 -11.67 11.37 -29.87
CA ASN A 300 -11.80 11.39 -28.41
C ASN A 300 -12.15 10.01 -27.79
N GLY A 301 -12.36 8.99 -28.62
CA GLY A 301 -12.68 7.61 -28.21
C GLY A 301 -14.13 7.39 -27.79
N SER A 302 -15.03 8.36 -27.99
CA SER A 302 -16.45 8.26 -27.58
C SER A 302 -17.24 7.21 -28.37
N GLN A 303 -16.70 6.76 -29.49
CA GLN A 303 -17.29 5.77 -30.39
C GLN A 303 -16.37 4.55 -30.57
N ASP A 304 -15.36 4.40 -29.70
CA ASP A 304 -14.52 3.21 -29.72
C ASP A 304 -15.39 1.99 -29.42
N ILE A 305 -15.16 0.91 -30.17
CA ILE A 305 -15.76 -0.39 -29.89
C ILE A 305 -14.91 -1.04 -28.81
N TRP A 306 -15.56 -1.57 -27.78
CA TRP A 306 -14.91 -2.25 -26.65
C TRP A 306 -15.46 -3.65 -26.51
N GLU A 307 -14.57 -4.63 -26.49
CA GLU A 307 -14.94 -6.04 -26.34
C GLU A 307 -13.88 -6.75 -25.48
N GLN A 308 -14.20 -7.98 -25.08
CA GLN A 308 -13.28 -8.80 -24.31
C GLN A 308 -13.48 -10.28 -24.61
N ASP A 309 -12.44 -11.05 -24.36
CA ASP A 309 -12.48 -12.50 -24.31
C ASP A 309 -11.75 -12.99 -23.05
N SER A 310 -12.13 -14.16 -22.53
CA SER A 310 -11.62 -14.67 -21.25
C SER A 310 -11.36 -16.16 -21.30
N SER A 311 -10.26 -16.58 -20.68
CA SER A 311 -9.86 -17.98 -20.61
C SER A 311 -9.33 -18.32 -19.21
N PRO A 312 -9.58 -19.54 -18.70
CA PRO A 312 -8.98 -19.99 -17.44
C PRO A 312 -7.46 -19.83 -17.46
N SER A 313 -6.87 -19.42 -16.33
CA SER A 313 -5.42 -19.21 -16.24
C SER A 313 -4.62 -20.52 -16.19
N GLY A 314 -5.27 -21.62 -15.80
CA GLY A 314 -4.56 -22.80 -15.32
C GLY A 314 -3.77 -22.51 -14.05
N THR A 315 -2.69 -23.27 -13.84
CA THR A 315 -1.70 -23.03 -12.79
C THR A 315 -0.37 -22.69 -13.45
N LEU A 316 0.27 -21.61 -13.01
CA LEU A 316 1.58 -21.17 -13.51
C LEU A 316 2.50 -20.89 -12.32
N VAL A 317 3.47 -21.78 -12.07
CA VAL A 317 4.55 -21.47 -11.14
C VAL A 317 5.51 -20.44 -11.76
N GLU A 318 6.42 -19.88 -10.97
CA GLU A 318 7.41 -18.93 -11.48
C GLU A 318 8.21 -19.56 -12.64
N GLY A 319 8.29 -18.85 -13.76
CA GLY A 319 8.99 -19.30 -14.96
C GLY A 319 8.14 -20.14 -15.92
N GLU A 320 6.95 -20.60 -15.54
CA GLU A 320 6.04 -21.30 -16.44
C GLU A 320 5.26 -20.34 -17.34
N GLU A 321 4.84 -20.89 -18.48
CA GLU A 321 4.12 -20.15 -19.51
C GLU A 321 2.89 -20.91 -20.02
N VAL A 322 1.91 -20.14 -20.51
CA VAL A 322 0.74 -20.63 -21.24
C VAL A 322 0.57 -19.83 -22.52
N VAL A 323 0.02 -20.48 -23.55
CA VAL A 323 -0.39 -19.83 -24.79
C VAL A 323 -1.91 -19.88 -24.89
N ILE A 324 -2.53 -18.72 -25.07
CA ILE A 324 -3.98 -18.57 -25.16
C ILE A 324 -4.31 -17.80 -26.43
N ASP A 325 -5.26 -18.31 -27.21
CA ASP A 325 -5.84 -17.61 -28.34
C ASP A 325 -7.09 -16.86 -27.87
N PHE A 326 -7.06 -15.53 -27.88
CA PHE A 326 -8.19 -14.67 -27.55
C PHE A 326 -8.88 -14.18 -28.82
N PHE A 327 -10.15 -14.52 -28.99
CA PHE A 327 -10.92 -14.17 -30.17
C PHE A 327 -11.37 -12.71 -30.15
N LEU A 328 -11.25 -12.04 -31.30
CA LEU A 328 -11.80 -10.70 -31.48
C LEU A 328 -13.16 -10.84 -32.19
N PHE A 329 -14.23 -10.85 -31.40
CA PHE A 329 -15.61 -11.07 -31.88
C PHE A 329 -16.03 -10.06 -32.94
N SER A 330 -15.56 -8.82 -32.82
CA SER A 330 -15.51 -7.83 -33.89
C SER A 330 -14.08 -7.75 -34.46
N PRO A 331 -13.77 -8.44 -35.59
CA PRO A 331 -12.45 -8.41 -36.17
C PRO A 331 -12.03 -6.99 -36.53
N ILE A 332 -10.88 -6.56 -36.04
CA ILE A 332 -10.42 -5.17 -36.19
C ILE A 332 -10.00 -4.95 -37.65
N PRO A 333 -10.55 -3.96 -38.36
CA PRO A 333 -10.16 -3.70 -39.74
C PRO A 333 -8.83 -2.92 -39.82
N ARG A 334 -8.14 -2.98 -40.97
CA ARG A 334 -6.82 -2.38 -41.18
C ARG A 334 -6.75 -0.89 -40.81
N GLU A 335 -7.77 -0.13 -41.14
CA GLU A 335 -7.88 1.30 -40.82
C GLU A 335 -7.93 1.61 -39.32
N SER A 336 -8.26 0.61 -38.49
CA SER A 336 -8.39 0.75 -37.04
C SER A 336 -7.16 0.25 -36.27
N TYR A 337 -6.17 -0.39 -36.93
CA TYR A 337 -4.99 -0.96 -36.25
C TYR A 337 -4.23 0.05 -35.41
N ALA A 338 -4.03 1.27 -35.93
CA ALA A 338 -3.29 2.32 -35.23
C ALA A 338 -3.99 2.81 -33.94
N SER A 339 -5.31 2.58 -33.84
CA SER A 339 -6.11 2.96 -32.66
C SER A 339 -6.35 1.80 -31.70
N ALA A 340 -5.98 0.58 -32.10
CA ALA A 340 -6.27 -0.61 -31.33
C ALA A 340 -5.45 -0.66 -30.04
N LYS A 341 -6.11 -0.88 -28.92
CA LYS A 341 -5.51 -0.98 -27.58
C LYS A 341 -5.93 -2.30 -26.96
N PHE A 342 -4.99 -2.92 -26.25
CA PHE A 342 -5.21 -4.23 -25.62
C PHE A 342 -4.74 -4.17 -24.17
N THR A 343 -5.53 -4.76 -23.28
CA THR A 343 -5.21 -4.91 -21.87
C THR A 343 -5.47 -6.34 -21.47
N LEU A 344 -4.44 -7.05 -21.02
CA LEU A 344 -4.56 -8.35 -20.39
C LEU A 344 -4.71 -8.14 -18.88
N ALA A 345 -5.73 -8.75 -18.29
CA ALA A 345 -5.95 -8.77 -16.86
C ALA A 345 -5.97 -10.21 -16.35
N PHE A 346 -5.25 -10.49 -15.27
CA PHE A 346 -5.41 -11.70 -14.47
C PHE A 346 -6.25 -11.38 -13.24
N LYS A 347 -7.16 -12.27 -12.85
CA LYS A 347 -7.75 -12.30 -11.52
C LYS A 347 -7.84 -13.74 -11.02
N GLY A 348 -7.28 -14.00 -9.85
CA GLY A 348 -7.24 -15.34 -9.26
C GLY A 348 -6.44 -15.38 -7.97
N THR A 349 -5.87 -16.54 -7.66
CA THR A 349 -4.95 -16.69 -6.53
C THR A 349 -3.52 -16.40 -6.99
N LEU A 350 -2.82 -15.54 -6.25
CA LEU A 350 -1.39 -15.27 -6.42
C LEU A 350 -0.67 -15.52 -5.08
N GLY A 351 0.14 -16.59 -5.03
CA GLY A 351 0.78 -17.02 -3.79
C GLY A 351 -0.26 -17.36 -2.72
N LYS A 352 -0.25 -16.62 -1.60
CA LYS A 352 -1.20 -16.80 -0.47
C LYS A 352 -2.46 -15.93 -0.58
N GLU A 353 -2.57 -15.05 -1.57
CA GLU A 353 -3.69 -14.13 -1.70
C GLU A 353 -4.71 -14.62 -2.74
N VAL A 354 -5.95 -14.79 -2.31
CA VAL A 354 -7.09 -15.04 -3.20
C VAL A 354 -7.64 -13.70 -3.73
N GLY A 355 -7.93 -13.64 -5.02
CA GLY A 355 -8.48 -12.44 -5.67
C GLY A 355 -7.42 -11.38 -6.00
N ALA A 356 -6.15 -11.77 -6.09
CA ALA A 356 -5.10 -10.91 -6.62
C ALA A 356 -5.35 -10.58 -8.09
N VAL A 357 -4.87 -9.41 -8.52
CA VAL A 357 -5.11 -8.89 -9.86
C VAL A 357 -3.80 -8.39 -10.47
N ILE A 358 -3.55 -8.74 -11.73
CA ILE A 358 -2.39 -8.26 -12.49
C ILE A 358 -2.91 -7.67 -13.81
N GLY A 359 -2.46 -6.46 -14.16
CA GLY A 359 -2.79 -5.81 -15.43
C GLY A 359 -1.55 -5.62 -16.30
N LYS A 360 -1.68 -5.86 -17.61
CA LYS A 360 -0.64 -5.59 -18.61
C LYS A 360 -1.26 -4.93 -19.84
N SER A 361 -0.76 -3.76 -20.22
CA SER A 361 -1.06 -3.18 -21.53
C SER A 361 -0.25 -3.90 -22.61
N LEU A 362 -0.88 -4.22 -23.73
CA LEU A 362 -0.24 -4.86 -24.88
C LEU A 362 -0.32 -3.92 -26.08
N SER A 363 0.73 -3.93 -26.91
CA SER A 363 0.74 -3.28 -28.22
C SER A 363 0.79 -4.33 -29.31
N LEU A 364 0.29 -3.99 -30.50
CA LEU A 364 0.38 -4.87 -31.68
C LEU A 364 1.81 -4.98 -32.23
N GLY A 365 2.79 -4.28 -31.63
CA GLY A 365 4.12 -4.10 -32.21
C GLY A 365 4.05 -3.35 -33.54
N GLU A 366 5.16 -3.37 -34.29
CA GLU A 366 5.17 -2.94 -35.68
C GLU A 366 4.57 -4.07 -36.53
N ILE A 367 3.37 -3.86 -37.08
CA ILE A 367 2.80 -4.80 -38.06
C ILE A 367 3.50 -4.54 -39.39
N LYS A 368 4.67 -5.15 -39.56
CA LYS A 368 5.29 -5.29 -40.87
C LYS A 368 4.55 -6.39 -41.60
N PHE A 369 3.70 -6.02 -42.55
CA PHE A 369 3.39 -6.93 -43.64
C PHE A 369 4.66 -7.00 -44.50
N GLU A 370 5.69 -7.67 -44.01
CA GLU A 370 6.87 -7.97 -44.82
C GLU A 370 6.52 -9.19 -45.66
N GLU A 371 5.76 -8.93 -46.71
CA GLU A 371 5.71 -9.82 -47.84
C GLU A 371 5.86 -8.93 -49.08
N GLU A 372 6.63 -9.39 -50.06
CA GLU A 372 6.97 -8.72 -51.33
C GLU A 372 5.73 -8.49 -52.25
N TRP A 373 4.55 -8.24 -51.67
CA TRP A 373 3.26 -8.12 -52.37
C TRP A 373 3.13 -6.87 -53.20
N ASP A 374 3.84 -5.80 -52.84
CA ASP A 374 3.85 -4.57 -53.66
C ASP A 374 4.61 -4.77 -54.99
N ASN A 375 5.27 -5.93 -55.18
CA ASN A 375 5.91 -6.35 -56.43
C ASN A 375 5.21 -7.53 -57.14
N GLY A 376 4.09 -8.04 -56.61
CA GLY A 376 3.27 -9.08 -57.23
C GLY A 376 3.79 -10.51 -57.09
N PHE A 377 2.97 -11.44 -56.59
CA PHE A 377 3.30 -12.86 -56.46
C PHE A 377 2.42 -13.76 -57.32
N THR A 378 3.06 -14.68 -58.06
CA THR A 378 2.44 -15.58 -59.07
C THR A 378 2.29 -17.04 -58.60
N GLY A 379 2.25 -17.33 -57.29
CA GLY A 379 2.20 -18.72 -56.80
C GLY A 379 1.42 -18.91 -55.49
N ASN A 380 0.70 -20.05 -55.39
CA ASN A 380 -0.05 -20.45 -54.19
C ASN A 380 0.89 -21.02 -53.12
N HIS A 381 0.94 -20.40 -51.94
CA HIS A 381 1.68 -20.92 -50.80
C HIS A 381 0.88 -20.83 -49.48
N ARG A 382 1.15 -21.77 -48.55
CA ARG A 382 0.70 -21.73 -47.15
C ARG A 382 1.90 -21.44 -46.27
N TRP A 383 1.85 -20.37 -45.47
CA TRP A 383 2.91 -20.01 -44.52
C TRP A 383 2.37 -19.68 -43.13
N VAL A 384 3.15 -20.03 -42.11
CA VAL A 384 3.00 -19.66 -40.69
C VAL A 384 4.25 -18.88 -40.31
N ILE A 385 4.12 -17.65 -39.83
CA ILE A 385 5.26 -16.80 -39.45
C ILE A 385 5.46 -16.86 -37.93
N GLN A 386 6.70 -17.17 -37.51
CA GLN A 386 7.13 -17.19 -36.12
C GLN A 386 8.05 -15.99 -35.87
N GLY A 387 7.53 -14.95 -35.21
CA GLY A 387 8.31 -13.76 -34.86
C GLY A 387 8.81 -13.84 -33.42
N LEU A 388 10.13 -13.93 -33.24
CA LEU A 388 10.83 -13.71 -31.98
C LEU A 388 11.18 -12.22 -31.85
N THR A 389 10.86 -11.60 -30.72
CA THR A 389 11.49 -10.36 -30.27
C THR A 389 11.85 -10.51 -28.79
N PHE A 390 13.07 -10.04 -28.46
CA PHE A 390 13.73 -10.20 -27.16
C PHE A 390 13.04 -9.46 -26.01
#